data_AF-A0A1F5JI86-F1
#
_entry.id   AF-A0A1F5JI86-F1
#
_cell.length_a   1.000
_cell.length_b   1.000
_cell.length_c   1.000
_cell.angle_alpha   90.00
_cell.angle_beta   90.00
_cell.angle_gamma   90.00
#
_symmetry.space_group_name_H-M   'P 1'
#
loop_
_entity.id
_entity.type
_entity.pdbx_description
1 polymer ?
#
loop_
_entity_poly.entity_id
_entity_poly.type
_entity_poly.pdbx_seq_one_letter_code
_entity_poly.pdbx_strand_id
1 'polypeptide(L)'
;MKQVLPNKPQEEYLRILGKGMVTIPKEWRDELGLEEGNIVKAQKVGNKLMLEAKSETVPYRVFSKEEIEAWLEEDQLSDSLAKKVEKKLKSQKSD
;
A
#
# COMPACT_ATOMS: atom_id res chain seq x y z
N MET A 1 -9.70 -37.85 -14.41
CA MET A 1 -10.10 -37.14 -13.17
C MET A 1 -9.60 -35.71 -13.29
N LYS A 2 -10.48 -34.71 -13.41
CA LYS A 2 -10.06 -33.30 -13.50
C LYS A 2 -9.81 -32.81 -12.07
N GLN A 3 -8.55 -32.53 -11.74
CA GLN A 3 -8.19 -31.87 -10.49
C GLN A 3 -8.84 -30.48 -10.49
N VAL A 4 -9.78 -30.26 -9.57
CA VAL A 4 -10.31 -28.93 -9.28
C VAL A 4 -9.23 -28.23 -8.46
N LEU A 5 -8.53 -27.28 -9.07
CA LEU A 5 -7.63 -26.41 -8.35
C LEU A 5 -8.43 -25.70 -7.25
N PRO A 6 -7.94 -25.63 -6.00
CA PRO A 6 -8.62 -24.88 -4.96
C PRO A 6 -8.73 -23.44 -5.43
N ASN A 7 -9.97 -22.96 -5.56
CA ASN A 7 -10.28 -21.59 -5.94
C ASN A 7 -9.52 -20.69 -4.93
N LYS A 8 -8.52 -19.94 -5.40
CA LYS A 8 -7.80 -19.01 -4.52
C LYS A 8 -8.84 -18.12 -3.84
N PRO A 9 -8.80 -17.94 -2.52
CA PRO A 9 -9.70 -17.00 -1.86
C PRO A 9 -9.54 -15.65 -2.58
N GLN A 10 -10.64 -15.15 -3.14
CA GLN A 10 -10.65 -13.83 -3.76
C GLN A 10 -10.59 -12.82 -2.61
N GLU A 11 -9.41 -12.26 -2.40
CA GLU A 11 -9.14 -11.25 -1.39
C GLU A 11 -9.10 -9.87 -2.05
N GLU A 12 -9.82 -8.91 -1.49
CA GLU A 12 -9.83 -7.53 -1.94
C GLU A 12 -9.79 -6.57 -0.75
N TYR A 13 -9.13 -5.42 -0.92
CA TYR A 13 -9.13 -4.36 0.09
C TYR A 13 -10.20 -3.33 -0.25
N LEU A 14 -11.16 -3.15 0.64
CA LEU A 14 -12.32 -2.29 0.43
C LEU A 14 -12.26 -1.08 1.37
N ARG A 15 -12.66 0.09 0.86
CA ARG A 15 -12.86 1.30 1.68
C ARG A 15 -14.30 1.33 2.19
N ILE A 16 -14.48 1.57 3.48
CA ILE A 16 -15.80 1.80 4.08
C ILE A 16 -16.31 3.19 3.68
N LEU A 17 -17.52 3.26 3.13
CA LEU A 17 -18.18 4.51 2.73
C LEU A 17 -19.39 4.77 3.65
N GLY A 18 -19.64 6.02 4.04
CA GLY A 18 -20.76 6.37 4.93
C GLY A 18 -22.15 6.16 4.32
N LYS A 19 -22.25 6.12 2.99
CA LYS A 19 -23.48 5.82 2.23
C LYS A 19 -23.33 4.56 1.37
N GLY A 20 -22.78 3.50 1.97
CA GLY A 20 -22.65 2.20 1.29
C GLY A 20 -24.00 1.58 0.90
N MET A 21 -24.00 0.72 -0.11
CA MET A 21 -25.20 -0.03 -0.54
C MET A 21 -25.60 -1.17 0.43
N VAL A 22 -24.66 -1.59 1.29
CA VAL A 22 -24.88 -2.62 2.33
C VAL A 22 -24.78 -1.95 3.69
N THR A 23 -25.86 -2.01 4.47
CA THR A 23 -25.91 -1.42 5.81
C THR A 23 -25.51 -2.45 6.86
N ILE A 24 -24.51 -2.13 7.66
CA ILE A 24 -24.11 -2.91 8.84
C ILE A 24 -24.72 -2.23 10.08
N PRO A 25 -25.38 -2.98 10.99
CA PRO A 25 -25.89 -2.44 12.25
C PRO A 25 -24.84 -1.64 13.00
N LYS A 26 -25.25 -0.55 13.67
CA LYS A 26 -24.32 0.36 14.35
C LYS A 26 -23.47 -0.37 15.39
N GLU A 27 -24.10 -1.19 16.23
CA GLU A 27 -23.42 -1.95 17.29
C GLU A 27 -22.27 -2.80 16.74
N TRP A 28 -22.51 -3.51 15.62
CA TRP A 28 -21.48 -4.34 14.99
C TRP A 28 -20.37 -3.51 14.37
N ARG A 29 -20.68 -2.32 13.82
CA ARG A 29 -19.65 -1.41 13.31
C ARG A 29 -18.75 -0.92 14.44
N ASP A 30 -19.35 -0.54 15.55
CA ASP A 30 -18.62 -0.04 16.73
C ASP A 30 -17.76 -1.16 17.35
N GLU A 31 -18.30 -2.37 17.49
CA GLU A 31 -17.57 -3.55 18.00
C GLU A 31 -16.42 -4.01 17.11
N LEU A 32 -16.61 -3.97 15.79
CA LEU A 32 -15.60 -4.38 14.80
C LEU A 32 -14.67 -3.25 14.38
N GLY A 33 -14.83 -2.02 14.91
CA GLY A 33 -14.02 -0.86 14.54
C GLY A 33 -14.17 -0.45 13.06
N LEU A 34 -15.36 -0.62 12.49
CA LEU A 34 -15.67 -0.32 11.08
C LEU A 34 -16.07 1.15 10.92
N GLU A 35 -15.07 2.03 10.84
CA GLU A 35 -15.29 3.47 10.65
C GLU A 35 -15.26 3.91 9.17
N GLU A 36 -15.92 5.02 8.86
CA GLU A 36 -15.87 5.58 7.50
C GLU A 36 -14.44 5.93 7.09
N GLY A 37 -14.08 5.60 5.84
CA GLY A 37 -12.73 5.81 5.30
C GLY A 37 -11.73 4.70 5.66
N ASN A 38 -12.04 3.82 6.60
CA ASN A 38 -11.17 2.68 6.93
C ASN A 38 -11.04 1.72 5.74
N ILE A 39 -9.90 1.05 5.66
CA ILE A 39 -9.67 -0.03 4.71
C ILE A 39 -9.83 -1.36 5.44
N VAL A 40 -10.67 -2.23 4.91
CA VAL A 40 -10.91 -3.58 5.42
C VAL A 40 -10.47 -4.63 4.41
N LYS A 41 -10.06 -5.79 4.90
CA LYS A 41 -9.80 -6.94 4.05
C LYS A 41 -11.12 -7.70 3.86
N ALA A 42 -11.52 -7.88 2.61
CA ALA A 42 -12.69 -8.63 2.24
C ALA A 42 -12.28 -9.95 1.59
N GLN A 43 -12.90 -11.04 2.02
CA GLN A 43 -12.69 -12.36 1.46
C GLN A 43 -14.02 -12.99 1.07
N LYS A 44 -14.11 -13.52 -0.15
CA LYS A 44 -15.25 -14.34 -0.56
C LYS A 44 -14.98 -15.80 -0.25
N VAL A 45 -15.74 -16.36 0.69
CA VAL A 45 -15.64 -17.78 1.11
C VAL A 45 -16.94 -18.49 0.76
N GLY A 46 -16.98 -19.13 -0.41
CA GLY A 46 -18.20 -19.75 -0.94
C GLY A 46 -19.29 -18.69 -1.20
N ASN A 47 -20.39 -18.77 -0.44
CA ASN A 47 -21.48 -17.80 -0.47
C ASN A 47 -21.45 -16.80 0.71
N LYS A 48 -20.29 -16.66 1.37
CA LYS A 48 -20.10 -15.74 2.49
C LYS A 48 -19.12 -14.64 2.10
N LEU A 49 -19.39 -13.44 2.60
CA LEU A 49 -18.43 -12.32 2.61
C LEU A 49 -17.89 -12.21 4.03
N MET A 50 -16.58 -12.39 4.18
CA MET A 50 -15.87 -12.15 5.43
C MET A 50 -15.18 -10.80 5.34
N LEU A 51 -15.46 -9.93 6.30
CA LEU A 51 -14.80 -8.63 6.45
C LEU A 51 -13.93 -8.67 7.68
N GLU A 52 -12.65 -8.44 7.50
CA GLU A 52 -11.68 -8.30 8.58
C GLU A 52 -11.28 -6.83 8.68
N ALA A 53 -11.60 -6.20 9.82
CA ALA A 53 -11.05 -4.90 10.16
C ALA A 53 -9.53 -5.03 10.20
N LYS A 54 -8.81 -4.05 9.64
CA LYS A 54 -7.36 -4.14 9.53
C LYS A 54 -6.77 -4.26 10.94
N SER A 55 -6.23 -5.42 11.27
CA SER A 55 -5.58 -5.63 12.56
C SER A 55 -4.28 -4.82 12.56
N GLU A 56 -4.21 -3.90 13.51
CA GLU A 56 -3.04 -3.17 13.94
C GLU A 56 -2.49 -2.14 12.93
N THR A 57 -2.22 -0.95 13.47
CA THR A 57 -1.30 0.00 12.87
C THR A 57 0.02 -0.72 12.62
N VAL A 58 0.28 -1.08 11.38
CA VAL A 58 1.62 -1.48 10.95
C VAL A 58 2.54 -0.34 11.41
N PRO A 59 3.62 -0.59 12.17
CA PRO A 59 4.48 0.46 12.69
C PRO A 59 5.26 1.07 11.52
N TYR A 60 4.61 1.95 10.77
CA TYR A 60 5.25 2.76 9.76
C TYR A 60 6.08 3.79 10.50
N ARG A 61 7.38 3.79 10.23
CA ARG A 61 8.25 4.87 10.68
C ARG A 61 7.89 6.13 9.91
N VAL A 62 7.58 7.20 10.65
CA VAL A 62 7.48 8.54 10.10
C VAL A 62 8.87 9.15 10.13
N PHE A 63 9.37 9.59 8.98
CA PHE A 63 10.68 10.23 8.88
C PHE A 63 10.58 11.72 9.17
N SER A 64 11.56 12.24 9.92
CA SER A 64 11.66 13.67 10.20
C SER A 64 12.18 14.45 8.99
N LYS A 65 12.00 15.77 9.00
CA LYS A 65 12.53 16.62 7.91
C LYS A 65 14.05 16.57 7.87
N GLU A 66 14.67 16.54 9.04
CA GLU A 66 16.12 16.49 9.21
C GLU A 66 16.70 15.19 8.65
N GLU A 67 16.02 14.05 8.84
CA GLU A 67 16.41 12.77 8.24
C GLU A 67 16.35 12.82 6.71
N ILE A 68 15.27 13.40 6.16
CA ILE A 68 15.10 13.55 4.71
C ILE A 68 16.17 14.47 4.14
N GLU A 69 16.49 15.58 4.79
CA GLU A 69 17.52 16.53 4.36
C GLU A 69 18.92 15.89 4.36
N ALA A 70 19.26 15.12 5.40
CA ALA A 70 20.52 14.40 5.47
C ALA A 70 20.69 13.42 4.29
N TRP A 71 19.65 12.66 3.95
CA TRP A 71 19.70 11.76 2.80
C TRP A 71 19.83 12.49 1.47
N LEU A 72 19.17 13.64 1.31
CA LEU A 72 19.29 14.44 0.09
C LEU A 72 20.70 15.01 -0.10
N GLU A 73 21.40 15.32 0.99
CA GLU A 73 22.80 15.72 0.97
C GLU A 73 23.73 14.53 0.65
N GLU A 74 23.50 13.38 1.29
CA GLU A 74 24.27 12.16 1.07
C GLU A 74 24.10 11.58 -0.35
N ASP A 75 22.91 11.71 -0.94
CA ASP A 75 22.60 11.19 -2.29
C ASP A 75 23.14 12.08 -3.42
N GLN A 76 23.84 13.18 -3.11
CA GLN A 76 24.53 13.98 -4.11
C GLN A 76 25.70 13.23 -4.74
N LEU A 77 25.80 13.32 -6.07
CA LEU A 77 26.95 12.77 -6.79
C LEU A 77 28.22 13.53 -6.39
N SER A 78 29.27 12.81 -6.02
CA SER A 78 30.60 13.43 -5.87
C SER A 78 31.04 14.11 -7.17
N ASP A 79 31.78 15.22 -7.08
CA ASP A 79 32.28 15.97 -8.24
C ASP A 79 32.99 15.08 -9.28
N SER A 80 33.74 14.09 -8.80
CA SER A 80 34.47 13.15 -9.65
C SER A 80 33.53 12.24 -10.45
N LEU A 81 32.42 11.82 -9.83
CA LEU A 81 31.41 10.96 -10.43
C LEU A 81 30.51 11.77 -11.36
N ALA A 82 30.10 12.97 -10.95
CA ALA A 82 29.34 13.91 -11.78
C ALA A 82 30.07 14.21 -13.10
N LYS A 83 31.37 14.53 -13.05
CA LYS A 83 32.20 14.75 -14.26
C LYS A 83 32.29 13.52 -15.16
N LYS A 84 32.38 12.30 -14.59
CA LYS A 84 32.37 11.05 -15.36
C LYS A 84 31.03 10.80 -16.04
N VAL A 85 29.93 11.07 -15.33
CA VAL A 85 28.56 10.95 -15.86
C VAL A 85 28.34 11.94 -17.00
N GLU A 86 28.69 13.22 -16.81
CA GLU A 86 28.60 14.23 -17.87
C GLU A 86 29.37 13.85 -19.13
N LYS A 87 30.61 13.35 -18.97
CA LYS A 87 31.44 12.90 -20.10
C LYS A 87 30.77 11.76 -20.87
N LYS A 88 30.19 10.77 -20.16
CA LYS A 88 29.46 9.65 -20.78
C LYS A 88 28.18 10.10 -21.48
N LEU A 89 27.42 11.02 -20.88
CA LEU A 89 26.20 11.56 -21.48
C LEU A 89 26.49 12.37 -22.76
N LYS A 90 27.58 13.14 -22.79
CA LYS A 90 28.00 13.87 -24.00
C LYS A 90 28.43 12.93 -25.12
N SER A 91 29.15 11.85 -24.81
CA SER A 91 29.56 10.86 -25.82
C SER A 91 28.41 10.05 -26.40
N GLN A 92 27.29 9.90 -25.69
CA GLN A 92 26.10 9.18 -26.18
C GLN A 92 25.15 10.03 -27.02
N LYS A 93 25.23 11.37 -26.96
CA LYS A 93 24.40 12.28 -27.77
C LYS A 93 25.00 12.62 -29.15
N SER A 94 26.09 11.96 -29.52
CA SER A 94 26.83 12.22 -30.77
C SER A 94 26.53 11.22 -31.89
N ASP A 95 25.49 10.39 -31.73
CA ASP A 95 24.87 9.57 -32.79
C ASP A 95 23.45 10.09 -33.09
#